data_AF-A0A8T5BS68-F1
#
_entry.id   AF-A0A8T5BS68-F1
#
_cell.length_a   1.000
_cell.length_b   1.000
_cell.length_c   1.000
_cell.angle_alpha   90.00
_cell.angle_beta   90.00
_cell.angle_gamma   90.00
#
_symmetry.space_group_name_H-M   'P 1'
#
loop_
_entity.id
_entity.type
_entity.pdbx_description
1 polymer ?
#
loop_
_entity_poly.entity_id
_entity_poly.type
_entity_poly.pdbx_seq_one_letter_code
_entity_poly.pdbx_strand_id
1 'polypeptide(L)' 'MPTAKHQLKSLWHNGVYVPRYDYKGLSIKVDGHRIKLSPRTEQMAIAFAKKLQSKSPPDKVFYKNFMQDFLQ' A
#
# COMPACT_ATOMS: atom_id res chain seq x y z
N MET A 1 32.41 8.11 32.49
CA MET A 1 33.01 8.36 31.17
C MET A 1 31.89 8.57 30.16
N PRO A 2 31.74 9.75 29.54
CA PRO A 2 30.71 9.97 28.52
C PRO A 2 31.14 9.23 27.24
N THR A 3 30.28 8.34 26.74
CA THR A 3 30.46 7.67 25.45
C THR A 3 30.30 8.70 24.33
N ALA A 4 31.36 8.91 23.55
CA ALA A 4 31.31 9.81 22.40
C ALA A 4 30.24 9.33 21.41
N LYS A 5 29.15 10.09 21.30
CA LYS A 5 28.08 9.87 20.33
C LYS A 5 28.65 10.21 18.95
N HIS A 6 28.86 9.21 18.09
CA HIS A 6 29.32 9.45 16.72
C HIS A 6 28.26 10.27 15.98
N GLN A 7 28.61 11.48 15.56
CA GLN A 7 27.76 12.32 14.72
C GLN A 7 28.13 12.10 13.26
N LEU A 8 27.15 11.76 12.43
CA LEU A 8 27.30 11.65 10.99
C LEU A 8 27.67 13.03 10.43
N LYS A 9 28.92 13.19 9.96
CA LYS A 9 29.40 14.47 9.41
C LYS A 9 28.97 14.69 7.96
N SER A 10 28.89 13.63 7.16
CA SER A 10 28.43 13.70 5.77
C SER A 10 27.86 12.36 5.30
N LEU A 11 26.86 12.42 4.43
CA LEU A 11 26.25 11.28 3.74
C LEU A 11 25.91 11.70 2.31
N TRP A 12 26.25 10.85 1.34
CA TRP A 12 25.93 11.05 -0.07
C TRP A 12 25.25 9.78 -0.59
N HIS A 13 24.02 9.89 -1.10
CA HIS A 13 23.24 8.75 -1.59
C HIS A 13 22.36 9.12 -2.78
N ASN A 14 22.06 8.14 -3.63
CA ASN A 14 21.28 8.32 -4.87
C ASN A 14 19.77 8.11 -4.70
N GLY A 15 19.26 8.34 -3.49
CA GLY A 15 17.85 8.10 -3.16
C GLY A 15 17.44 6.62 -3.18
N VAL A 16 16.12 6.39 -3.26
CA VAL A 16 15.49 5.07 -3.34
C VAL A 16 14.48 5.08 -4.48
N TYR A 17 14.42 4.00 -5.27
CA TYR A 17 13.43 3.82 -6.33
C TYR A 17 12.37 2.80 -5.92
N VAL A 18 11.10 3.14 -6.15
CA VAL A 18 9.97 2.21 -5.98
C VAL A 18 9.40 1.88 -7.36
N PRO A 19 9.42 0.60 -7.79
CA PRO A 19 8.85 0.19 -9.07
C PRO A 19 7.38 0.57 -9.19
N ARG A 20 6.98 1.01 -10.38
CA ARG A 20 5.57 1.26 -10.70
C ARG A 20 4.81 -0.07 -10.78
N TYR A 21 3.54 -0.03 -10.41
CA TYR A 21 2.65 -1.17 -10.55
C TYR A 21 2.35 -1.43 -12.03
N ASP A 22 2.41 -2.71 -12.42
CA ASP A 22 2.03 -3.17 -13.75
C ASP A 22 0.54 -3.52 -13.77
N TYR A 23 -0.24 -2.79 -14.57
CA TYR A 23 -1.68 -2.89 -14.60
C TYR A 23 -2.16 -4.11 -15.37
N LYS A 24 -2.95 -4.96 -14.73
CA LYS A 24 -3.38 -6.27 -15.24
C LYS A 24 -4.81 -6.27 -15.78
N GLY A 25 -5.59 -5.20 -15.58
CA GLY A 25 -6.97 -5.12 -16.08
C GLY A 25 -7.97 -5.96 -15.29
N LEU A 26 -7.70 -6.17 -13.99
CA LEU A 26 -8.55 -6.93 -13.09
C LEU A 26 -9.91 -6.25 -12.88
N SER A 27 -10.86 -7.05 -12.41
CA SER A 27 -12.21 -6.60 -12.07
C SER A 27 -12.64 -7.25 -10.77
N ILE A 28 -13.48 -6.54 -10.02
CA ILE A 28 -14.15 -7.06 -8.83
C ILE A 28 -15.62 -7.30 -9.12
N LYS A 29 -16.28 -8.08 -8.26
CA LYS A 29 -17.71 -8.32 -8.32
C LYS A 29 -18.37 -7.71 -7.09
N VAL A 30 -19.33 -6.81 -7.30
CA VAL A 30 -20.12 -6.16 -6.25
C VAL A 30 -21.58 -6.38 -6.60
N ASP A 31 -22.35 -7.00 -5.71
CA ASP A 31 -23.78 -7.29 -5.91
C ASP A 31 -24.11 -7.90 -7.27
N GLY A 32 -23.30 -8.87 -7.71
CA GLY A 32 -23.48 -9.51 -9.02
C GLY A 32 -22.79 -8.80 -10.18
N HIS A 33 -22.51 -7.51 -10.07
CA HIS A 33 -21.99 -6.66 -11.14
C HIS A 33 -20.47 -6.69 -11.19
N ARG A 34 -19.92 -6.84 -12.41
CA ARG A 34 -18.48 -6.81 -12.63
C ARG A 34 -18.02 -5.36 -12.84
N ILE A 35 -17.13 -4.89 -11.97
CA ILE A 35 -16.57 -3.53 -12.02
C ILE A 35 -15.09 -3.62 -12.39
N LYS A 36 -14.70 -2.97 -13.50
CA LYS A 36 -13.30 -2.90 -13.93
C LYS A 36 -12.55 -1.90 -13.05
N LEU A 37 -11.39 -2.32 -12.52
CA LEU A 37 -10.57 -1.45 -11.68
C LEU A 37 -9.66 -0.55 -12.53
N SER A 38 -9.38 0.65 -12.03
CA SER A 38 -8.33 1.51 -12.57
C SER A 38 -6.97 0.99 -12.10
N PRO A 39 -5.84 1.41 -12.71
CA PRO A 39 -4.51 1.00 -12.23
C PRO A 39 -4.27 1.27 -10.73
N ARG A 40 -4.76 2.42 -10.23
CA ARG A 40 -4.66 2.80 -8.81
C ARG A 40 -5.49 1.87 -7.93
N THR A 41 -6.77 1.72 -8.21
CA THR A 41 -7.66 0.90 -7.37
C THR A 41 -7.35 -0.59 -7.49
N GLU A 42 -6.82 -1.05 -8.62
CA GLU A 42 -6.31 -2.41 -8.78
C GLU A 42 -5.12 -2.69 -7.84
N GLN A 43 -4.12 -1.80 -7.82
CA GLN A 43 -2.99 -1.92 -6.92
C GLN A 43 -3.46 -1.95 -5.45
N MET A 44 -4.41 -1.08 -5.08
CA MET A 44 -5.01 -1.04 -3.75
C MET A 44 -5.75 -2.34 -3.41
N ALA A 45 -6.55 -2.89 -4.33
CA ALA A 45 -7.28 -4.14 -4.14
C ALA A 45 -6.34 -5.32 -3.89
N ILE A 46 -5.21 -5.39 -4.62
CA ILE A 46 -4.19 -6.43 -4.41
C ILE A 46 -3.53 -6.28 -3.04
N ALA A 47 -3.19 -5.05 -2.64
CA ALA A 47 -2.61 -4.79 -1.32
C ALA A 47 -3.59 -5.18 -0.20
N PHE A 48 -4.87 -4.88 -0.37
CA PHE A 48 -5.93 -5.27 0.55
C PHE A 48 -6.10 -6.79 0.64
N ALA A 49 -6.12 -7.50 -0.50
CA ALA A 49 -6.16 -8.97 -0.53
C ALA A 49 -4.97 -9.61 0.21
N LYS A 50 -3.78 -9.03 0.12
CA LYS A 50 -2.59 -9.46 0.90
C LYS A 50 -2.76 -9.15 2.39
N LYS A 51 -3.29 -7.97 2.74
CA LYS A 51 -3.52 -7.56 4.13
C LYS A 51 -4.50 -8.49 4.84
N LEU A 52 -5.56 -8.93 4.16
CA LEU A 52 -6.52 -9.91 4.67
C LEU A 52 -5.87 -11.25 5.07
N GLN A 53 -4.80 -11.64 4.39
CA GLN A 53 -4.07 -12.89 4.64
C GLN A 53 -2.90 -12.72 5.63
N SER A 54 -2.68 -11.53 6.15
CA SER A 54 -1.55 -11.25 7.05
C SER A 54 -1.84 -11.65 8.49
N LYS A 55 -0.79 -11.84 9.30
CA LYS A 55 -0.90 -12.14 10.74
C LYS A 55 -1.62 -11.05 11.55
N SER A 56 -1.79 -9.86 10.98
CA SER A 56 -2.54 -8.75 11.55
C SER A 56 -3.60 -8.31 10.53
N PRO A 57 -4.77 -8.96 10.51
CA PRO A 57 -5.84 -8.65 9.57
C PRO A 57 -6.38 -7.22 9.79
N PRO A 58 -7.09 -6.64 8.81
CA PRO A 58 -7.60 -5.28 8.93
C PRO A 58 -8.63 -5.14 10.05
N ASP A 59 -8.50 -4.07 10.83
CA ASP A 59 -9.46 -3.66 11.85
C ASP A 59 -10.46 -2.62 11.30
N LYS A 60 -11.42 -2.23 12.14
CA LYS A 60 -12.48 -1.26 11.76
C LYS A 60 -11.91 0.10 11.31
N VAL A 61 -10.81 0.55 11.89
CA VAL A 61 -10.18 1.83 11.54
C VAL A 61 -9.54 1.74 10.16
N PHE A 62 -8.84 0.64 9.89
CA PHE A 62 -8.29 0.35 8.57
C PHE A 62 -9.40 0.35 7.51
N TYR A 63 -10.50 -0.37 7.73
CA TYR A 63 -11.59 -0.44 6.75
C TYR A 63 -12.15 0.94 6.41
N LYS A 64 -12.37 1.79 7.43
CA LYS A 64 -12.87 3.16 7.24
C LYS A 64 -11.94 3.98 6.34
N ASN A 65 -10.66 3.99 6.66
CA ASN A 65 -9.67 4.79 5.91
C ASN A 65 -9.47 4.23 4.50
N PHE A 66 -9.35 2.90 4.37
CA PHE A 66 -9.18 2.24 3.08
C PHE A 66 -10.36 2.50 2.14
N MET A 67 -11.60 2.41 2.62
CA MET A 67 -12.78 2.68 1.79
C MET A 67 -12.83 4.14 1.33
N GLN A 68 -12.45 5.09 2.20
CA GLN A 68 -12.39 6.50 1.83
C GLN A 68 -11.42 6.74 0.67
N ASP A 69 -10.24 6.12 0.68
CA ASP A 69 -9.26 6.27 -0.39
C ASP A 69 -9.60 5.46 -1.66
N PHE A 70 -10.25 4.30 -1.48
CA PHE A 70 -10.56 3.35 -2.56
C PHE A 70 -11.72 3.81 -3.44
N LEU A 71 -12.66 4.57 -2.87
CA LEU A 71 -13.85 5.09 -3.55
C LEU A 71 -13.65 6.47 -4.18
N GLN A 72 -12.48 7.08 -4.00
CA GLN A 72 -12.04 8.28 -4.73
C GLN A 72 -11.58 7.92 -6.15
#